data_AF-A0A392PAA0-F1
#
_entry.id   AF-A0A392PAA0-F1
#
_cell.length_a   1.000
_cell.length_b   1.000
_cell.length_c   1.000
_cell.angle_alpha   90.00
_cell.angle_beta   90.00
_cell.angle_gamma   90.00
#
_symmetry.space_group_name_H-M   'P 1'
#
loop_
_entity.id
_entity.type
_entity.pdbx_description
1 polymer ?
#
loop_
_entity_poly.entity_id
_entity_poly.type
_entity_poly.pdbx_seq_one_letter_code
_entity_poly.pdbx_strand_id
1 'polypeptide(L)' 'MLSEKISQWRKRKRMFRDLWDTLTENSPKDPKEFKEELGIEYDEDVGVSLQSYSDLIPQGKKRPRGQ' A
#
# COMPACT_ATOMS: atom_id res chain seq x y z
N MET A 1 -18.26 0.23 -1.02
CA MET A 1 -17.86 0.56 -2.41
C MET A 1 -16.38 0.27 -2.65
N LEU A 2 -15.92 0.17 -3.91
CA LEU A 2 -14.51 -0.09 -4.26
C LEU A 2 -13.54 0.92 -3.64
N SER A 3 -13.94 2.19 -3.56
CA SER A 3 -13.18 3.27 -2.91
C SER A 3 -12.88 2.99 -1.43
N GLU A 4 -13.85 2.47 -0.68
CA GLU A 4 -13.68 2.10 0.72
C GLU A 4 -12.69 0.94 0.87
N LYS A 5 -12.77 -0.08 -0.01
CA LYS A 5 -11.82 -1.20 -0.01
C LYS A 5 -10.39 -0.73 -0.29
N ILE A 6 -10.20 0.17 -1.25
CA ILE A 6 -8.90 0.79 -1.56
C ILE A 6 -8.38 1.60 -0.35
N SER A 7 -9.24 2.35 0.32
CA SER A 7 -8.87 3.10 1.52
C SER A 7 -8.39 2.18 2.65
N GLN A 8 -9.13 1.09 2.91
CA GLN A 8 -8.74 0.09 3.91
C GLN A 8 -7.42 -0.60 3.58
N TRP A 9 -7.20 -0.95 2.31
CA TRP A 9 -5.92 -1.49 1.85
C TRP A 9 -4.75 -0.52 2.14
N ARG A 10 -4.88 0.74 1.72
CA ARG A 10 -3.86 1.78 1.95
C ARG A 10 -3.55 1.96 3.43
N LYS A 11 -4.58 1.91 4.29
CA LYS A 11 -4.41 2.01 5.75
C LYS A 11 -3.62 0.82 6.30
N ARG A 12 -3.97 -0.41 5.91
CA ARG A 12 -3.28 -1.64 6.35
C ARG A 12 -1.83 -1.69 5.89
N LYS A 13 -1.56 -1.35 4.62
CA LYS A 13 -0.19 -1.32 4.08
C LYS A 13 0.69 -0.31 4.84
N ARG A 14 0.14 0.85 5.21
CA ARG A 14 0.84 1.83 6.03
C ARG A 14 1.15 1.29 7.43
N MET A 15 0.13 0.75 8.12
CA MET A 15 0.33 0.16 9.45
C MET A 15 1.38 -0.95 9.46
N PHE A 16 1.38 -1.82 8.44
CA PHE A 16 2.40 -2.85 8.29
C PHE A 16 3.79 -2.24 8.18
N ARG A 17 3.98 -1.24 7.30
CA ARG A 17 5.26 -0.56 7.13
C ARG A 17 5.73 0.10 8.42
N ASP A 18 4.86 0.85 9.09
CA ASP A 18 5.21 1.53 10.34
C ASP A 18 5.68 0.53 11.42
N LEU A 19 4.97 -0.60 11.55
CA LEU A 19 5.37 -1.67 12.47
C LEU A 19 6.67 -2.35 12.04
N TRP A 20 6.84 -2.62 10.74
CA TRP A 20 8.03 -3.26 10.20
C TRP A 20 9.27 -2.40 10.41
N ASP A 21 9.19 -1.11 10.07
CA ASP A 21 10.27 -0.14 10.24
C ASP A 21 10.64 -0.06 11.73
N THR A 22 9.65 -0.03 12.65
CA THR A 22 9.89 -0.04 14.10
C THR A 22 10.57 -1.32 14.59
N LEU A 23 10.14 -2.49 14.09
CA LEU A 23 10.71 -3.78 14.50
C LEU A 23 12.13 -3.98 13.95
N THR A 24 12.42 -3.43 12.77
CA THR A 24 13.69 -3.65 12.07
C THR A 24 14.71 -2.52 12.25
N GLU A 25 14.35 -1.42 12.91
CA GLU A 25 15.20 -0.24 13.13
C GLU A 25 16.58 -0.58 13.72
N ASN A 26 16.64 -1.53 14.67
CA ASN A 26 17.88 -1.95 15.33
C ASN A 26 18.21 -3.42 15.07
N SER A 27 17.65 -4.00 14.00
CA SER A 27 17.88 -5.40 13.64
C SER A 27 19.33 -5.58 13.17
N PRO A 28 20.05 -6.63 13.64
CA PRO A 28 21.35 -6.99 13.11
C PRO A 28 21.27 -7.68 11.74
N LYS A 29 20.08 -8.14 11.33
CA LYS A 29 19.79 -8.70 10.01
C LYS A 29 19.31 -7.62 9.05
N ASP A 30 19.68 -7.75 7.77
CA ASP A 30 19.14 -6.90 6.72
C ASP A 30 17.60 -7.04 6.63
N PRO A 31 16.83 -5.94 6.74
CA PRO A 31 15.38 -6.01 6.74
C PRO A 31 14.79 -6.57 5.43
N LYS A 32 15.49 -6.42 4.30
CA LYS A 32 14.99 -6.94 3.01
C LYS A 32 15.17 -8.46 2.96
N GLU A 33 16.34 -8.96 3.34
CA GLU A 33 16.56 -10.42 3.47
C GLU A 33 15.59 -11.05 4.46
N PHE A 34 15.34 -10.40 5.61
CA PHE A 34 14.39 -10.90 6.59
C PHE A 34 12.95 -10.93 6.05
N LYS A 35 12.58 -9.94 5.23
CA LYS A 35 11.28 -9.90 4.56
C LYS A 35 11.12 -11.05 3.55
N GLU A 36 12.17 -11.37 2.80
CA GLU A 36 12.22 -12.50 1.87
C GLU A 36 12.18 -13.85 2.61
N GLU A 37 12.92 -14.00 3.72
CA GLU A 37 12.91 -15.18 4.60
C GLU A 37 11.50 -15.48 5.13
N LEU A 38 10.76 -14.43 5.51
CA LEU A 38 9.37 -14.55 5.98
C LEU A 38 8.36 -14.76 4.84
N GLY A 39 8.78 -14.66 3.58
CA GLY A 39 7.89 -14.78 2.41
C GLY A 39 6.88 -13.64 2.28
N ILE A 40 7.24 -12.43 2.73
CA ILE A 40 6.35 -11.26 2.67
C ILE A 40 6.53 -10.54 1.34
N GLU A 41 5.51 -10.60 0.50
CA GLU A 41 5.46 -9.94 -0.80
C GLU A 41 4.49 -8.76 -0.79
N TYR A 42 4.80 -7.72 -1.55
CA TYR A 42 3.87 -6.64 -1.86
C TYR A 42 3.18 -6.91 -3.20
N ASP A 43 2.01 -6.28 -3.40
CA ASP A 43 1.31 -6.30 -4.68
C ASP A 43 2.24 -5.99 -5.86
N GLU A 44 3.11 -4.98 -5.69
CA GLU A 44 4.03 -4.55 -6.74
C GLU A 44 5.08 -5.61 -7.07
N ASP A 45 5.47 -6.45 -6.11
CA ASP A 45 6.43 -7.54 -6.30
C ASP A 45 5.86 -8.65 -7.21
N VAL A 46 4.53 -8.78 -7.26
CA VAL A 46 3.80 -9.73 -8.14
C VAL A 46 3.11 -9.04 -9.33
N GLY A 47 3.51 -7.81 -9.65
CA GLY A 47 3.01 -7.06 -10.81
C GLY A 47 1.60 -6.51 -10.65
N VAL A 48 1.07 -6.44 -9.43
CA VAL A 48 -0.23 -5.87 -9.11
C VAL A 48 -0.05 -4.41 -8.68
N SER A 49 -0.73 -3.49 -9.35
CA SER A 49 -0.74 -2.07 -8.99
C SER A 49 -2.13 -1.65 -8.54
N LEU A 50 -2.27 -1.33 -7.25
CA LEU A 50 -3.53 -0.82 -6.71
C LEU A 50 -3.95 0.52 -7.37
N GLN A 51 -2.97 1.31 -7.84
CA GLN A 51 -3.25 2.58 -8.51
C GLN A 51 -4.03 2.37 -9.81
N SER A 52 -3.72 1.31 -10.56
CA SER A 52 -4.43 0.94 -11.78
C SER A 52 -5.93 0.69 -11.54
N TYR A 53 -6.33 0.23 -10.34
CA TYR A 53 -7.73 0.07 -9.99
C TYR A 53 -8.44 1.39 -9.67
N SER A 54 -7.70 2.42 -9.25
CA SER A 54 -8.27 3.75 -8.98
C SER A 54 -8.69 4.45 -10.28
N ASP A 55 -8.00 4.15 -11.39
CA ASP A 55 -8.28 4.71 -12.71
C ASP A 55 -9.56 4.12 -13.33
N LEU A 56 -9.96 2.92 -12.89
CA LEU A 56 -11.21 2.26 -13.28
C LEU A 56 -12.43 2.82 -12.53
N ILE A 57 -12.23 3.61 -11.47
CA ILE A 57 -13.33 4.24 -10.74
C ILE A 57 -13.78 5.48 -11.53
N PRO A 58 -15.06 5.57 -11.95
CA PRO A 58 -15.59 6.76 -12.58
C PRO A 58 -15.37 7.96 -11.66
N GLN A 59 -14.51 8.88 -12.07
CA GLN A 59 -14.31 10.14 -11.37
C GLN A 59 -15.62 10.93 -11.52
N GLY A 60 -16.52 10.81 -10.53
CA GLY A 60 -17.74 11.59 -10.47
C GLY A 60 -17.41 13.06 -10.71
N LYS A 61 -18.15 13.70 -11.64
CA LYS A 61 -17.93 15.06 -12.17
C LYS A 61 -17.21 15.94 -11.15
N LYS A 62 -15.92 16.21 -11.37
CA LYS A 62 -15.15 17.17 -10.57
C LYS A 62 -15.96 18.47 -10.57
N ARG A 63 -16.46 18.88 -9.41
CA ARG A 63 -17.16 20.16 -9.25
C ARG A 63 -16.22 21.25 -9.76
N PRO A 64 -16.66 22.19 -10.61
CA PRO A 64 -15.82 23.29 -11.02
C PRO A 64 -15.34 24.01 -9.76
N ARG A 65 -14.01 24.14 -9.61
CA ARG A 65 -13.45 25.00 -8.57
C ARG A 65 -13.94 26.41 -8.90
N GLY A 66 -14.76 26.97 -8.01
CA GLY A 66 -15.32 28.30 -8.16
C GLY A 66 -14.23 29.34 -8.36
N GLN A 67 -14.53 30.32 -9.22
CA GLN A 67 -13.79 31.58 -9.37
C GLN A 67 -13.72 32.32 -8.04
#